data_AF-A0A958KBR4-F1
#
_entry.id   AF-A0A958KBR4-F1
#
_cell.length_a   1.000
_cell.length_b   1.000
_cell.length_c   1.000
_cell.angle_alpha   90.00
_cell.angle_beta   90.00
_cell.angle_gamma   90.00
#
_symmetry.space_group_name_H-M   'P 1'
#
loop_
_entity.id
_entity.type
_entity.pdbx_description
1 polymer ?
#
loop_
_entity_poly.entity_id
_entity_poly.type
_entity_poly.pdbx_seq_one_letter_code
_entity_poly.pdbx_strand_id
1 'polypeptide(L)'
;MNRKSEAAIRHCDQLLLNAAKGIKILSHLNWSPSLRRRFLTNWKRGNPILPKVTYSKIDYKEREVALKKVVKLCPRSDPRGKFIYRTAKSYLVAIRMLNSLGKSTFCRLSTELYGCPTDRILGSRSTHLTAAKRFIVSTDPYDKTCRVDENEICILPQTVQAEMQTRCDQVFGRGVVEVKLDPKLASKAAAGARRIRIRSSTCFSHEDISQLIEHEAFVHSLTSLNGREQGGLKALSLSAPRTTGTQEGLALFAELITHSMDLHRLRRIALRVIGVQMGIEGADFIDSFKFFLAAGQNELGSYQSTARIFGACDFIGIVVYTK
;
A
#
# COMPACT_ATOMS: atom_id res chain seq x y z
N MET A 1 -4.66 11.86 -36.54
CA MET A 1 -5.49 11.50 -35.37
C MET A 1 -6.71 12.42 -35.35
N ASN A 2 -7.94 11.89 -35.20
CA ASN A 2 -9.17 12.68 -35.32
C ASN A 2 -9.36 13.60 -34.10
N ARG A 3 -9.48 14.93 -34.30
CA ARG A 3 -9.69 15.94 -33.23
C ARG A 3 -10.86 15.60 -32.29
N LYS A 4 -11.91 14.93 -32.80
CA LYS A 4 -13.04 14.46 -31.98
C LYS A 4 -12.64 13.37 -30.96
N SER A 5 -11.73 12.47 -31.34
CA SER A 5 -11.23 11.40 -30.45
C SER A 5 -10.40 11.97 -29.30
N GLU A 6 -9.56 12.97 -29.59
CA GLU A 6 -8.73 13.61 -28.57
C GLU A 6 -9.55 14.38 -27.54
N ALA A 7 -10.57 15.14 -27.98
CA ALA A 7 -11.48 15.84 -27.09
C ALA A 7 -12.25 14.86 -26.18
N ALA A 8 -12.69 13.72 -26.71
CA ALA A 8 -13.37 12.69 -25.93
C ALA A 8 -12.46 12.07 -24.86
N ILE A 9 -11.19 11.80 -25.18
CA ILE A 9 -10.20 11.28 -24.23
C ILE A 9 -9.96 12.28 -23.11
N ARG A 10 -9.71 13.56 -23.42
CA ARG A 10 -9.49 14.61 -22.42
C ARG A 10 -10.71 14.79 -21.51
N HIS A 11 -11.92 14.72 -22.06
CA HIS A 11 -13.15 14.77 -21.27
C HIS A 11 -13.25 13.58 -20.29
N CYS A 12 -12.98 12.36 -20.76
CA CYS A 12 -12.98 11.18 -19.91
C CYS A 12 -11.89 11.20 -18.83
N ASP A 13 -10.70 11.73 -19.16
CA ASP A 13 -9.60 11.93 -18.23
C ASP A 13 -10.01 12.85 -17.07
N GLN A 14 -10.60 14.00 -17.38
CA GLN A 14 -11.06 14.95 -16.37
C GLN A 14 -12.19 14.38 -15.50
N LEU A 15 -13.16 13.67 -16.11
CA LEU A 15 -14.22 12.99 -15.37
C LEU A 15 -13.66 11.93 -14.41
N LEU A 16 -12.67 11.15 -14.85
CA LEU A 16 -12.01 10.15 -14.02
C LEU A 16 -11.28 10.79 -12.84
N LEU A 17 -10.51 11.86 -13.07
CA LEU A 17 -9.78 12.58 -12.01
C LEU A 17 -10.73 13.10 -10.93
N ASN A 18 -11.85 13.70 -11.35
CA ASN A 18 -12.87 14.22 -10.44
C ASN A 18 -13.54 13.09 -9.64
N ALA A 19 -13.88 11.98 -10.29
CA ALA A 19 -14.55 10.86 -9.64
C ALA A 19 -13.63 10.07 -8.69
N ALA A 20 -12.34 9.93 -9.05
CA ALA A 20 -11.34 9.26 -8.22
C ALA A 20 -11.01 10.05 -6.94
N LYS A 21 -11.16 11.38 -6.98
CA LYS A 21 -10.86 12.25 -5.85
C LYS A 21 -11.68 11.87 -4.61
N GLY A 22 -10.98 11.44 -3.57
CA GLY A 22 -11.57 11.08 -2.27
C GLY A 22 -11.86 9.59 -2.07
N ILE A 23 -11.63 8.74 -3.07
CA ILE A 23 -11.64 7.29 -2.87
C ILE A 23 -10.31 6.88 -2.23
N LYS A 24 -10.29 6.75 -0.90
CA LYS A 24 -9.07 6.48 -0.12
C LYS A 24 -9.15 5.11 0.56
N ILE A 25 -8.74 4.05 -0.13
CA ILE A 25 -8.87 2.67 0.35
C ILE A 25 -8.18 2.48 1.72
N LEU A 26 -6.91 2.86 1.83
CA LEU A 26 -6.12 2.64 3.04
C LEU A 26 -6.65 3.39 4.27
N SER A 27 -7.30 4.54 4.09
CA SER A 27 -7.86 5.27 5.25
C SER A 27 -9.03 4.53 5.91
N HIS A 28 -9.69 3.62 5.20
CA HIS A 28 -10.79 2.82 5.72
C HIS A 28 -10.35 1.48 6.34
N LEU A 29 -9.10 1.07 6.09
CA LEU A 29 -8.52 -0.17 6.59
C LEU A 29 -7.62 0.03 7.81
N ASN A 30 -7.31 1.29 8.14
CA ASN A 30 -6.45 1.62 9.28
C ASN A 30 -7.19 1.44 10.61
N TRP A 31 -6.67 0.55 11.45
CA TRP A 31 -7.19 0.29 12.78
C TRP A 31 -6.68 1.29 13.82
N SER A 32 -7.48 1.51 14.86
CA SER A 32 -7.15 2.49 15.89
C SER A 32 -5.95 2.06 16.76
N PRO A 33 -5.16 3.01 17.30
CA PRO A 33 -4.12 2.71 18.28
C PRO A 33 -4.65 2.06 19.57
N SER A 34 -5.91 2.31 19.93
CA SER A 34 -6.55 1.70 21.11
C SER A 34 -6.80 0.21 20.91
N LEU A 35 -7.22 -0.21 19.70
CA LEU A 35 -7.41 -1.61 19.37
C LEU A 35 -6.11 -2.41 19.51
N ARG A 36 -5.01 -1.84 19.01
CA ARG A 36 -3.66 -2.39 19.16
C ARG A 36 -3.29 -2.57 20.63
N ARG A 37 -3.44 -1.51 21.43
CA ARG A 37 -3.08 -1.55 22.85
C ARG A 37 -3.86 -2.66 23.57
N ARG A 38 -5.18 -2.74 23.33
CA ARG A 38 -6.05 -3.77 23.90
C ARG A 38 -5.63 -5.19 23.51
N PHE A 39 -5.36 -5.43 22.23
CA PHE A 39 -4.90 -6.75 21.77
C PHE A 39 -3.60 -7.16 22.44
N LEU A 40 -2.58 -6.29 22.44
CA LEU A 40 -1.28 -6.59 23.04
C LEU A 40 -1.35 -6.79 24.55
N THR A 41 -2.16 -6.01 25.27
CA THR A 41 -2.38 -6.21 26.71
C THR A 41 -3.01 -7.58 27.00
N ASN A 42 -4.00 -7.99 26.21
CA ASN A 42 -4.67 -9.28 26.36
C ASN A 42 -3.75 -10.46 25.98
N TRP A 43 -2.95 -10.29 24.93
CA TRP A 43 -1.90 -11.25 24.54
C TRP A 43 -0.91 -11.49 25.70
N LYS A 44 -0.38 -10.42 26.31
CA LYS A 44 0.56 -10.52 27.45
C LYS A 44 -0.02 -11.19 28.68
N ARG A 45 -1.35 -11.18 28.83
CA ARG A 45 -2.07 -11.87 29.91
C ARG A 45 -2.37 -13.33 29.59
N GLY A 46 -1.92 -13.85 28.44
CA GLY A 46 -2.20 -15.22 27.99
C GLY A 46 -3.65 -15.42 27.51
N ASN A 47 -4.42 -14.34 27.32
CA ASN A 47 -5.82 -14.41 26.90
C ASN A 47 -6.06 -13.55 25.65
N PRO A 48 -5.51 -13.93 24.48
CA PRO A 48 -5.70 -13.15 23.26
C PRO A 48 -7.16 -13.14 22.82
N ILE A 49 -7.67 -11.94 22.56
CA ILE A 49 -9.04 -11.72 22.09
C ILE A 49 -8.98 -11.16 20.68
N LEU A 50 -9.75 -11.75 19.75
CA LEU A 50 -9.84 -11.27 18.37
C LEU A 50 -10.23 -9.78 18.33
N PRO A 51 -9.50 -8.96 17.54
CA PRO A 51 -9.83 -7.56 17.36
C PRO A 51 -11.23 -7.41 16.74
N LYS A 52 -12.12 -6.71 17.45
CA LYS A 52 -13.45 -6.33 16.92
C LYS A 52 -13.39 -4.93 16.32
N VAL A 53 -13.68 -4.83 15.03
CA VAL A 53 -13.66 -3.57 14.26
C VAL A 53 -15.05 -3.27 13.72
N THR A 54 -15.47 -2.02 13.90
CA THR A 54 -16.72 -1.52 13.31
C THR A 54 -16.36 -0.57 12.17
N TYR A 55 -16.85 -0.86 10.96
CA TYR A 55 -16.64 -0.02 9.79
C TYR A 55 -17.85 0.88 9.57
N SER A 56 -17.60 2.18 9.42
CA SER A 56 -18.64 3.13 9.01
C SER A 56 -18.99 2.91 7.54
N LYS A 57 -20.29 2.94 7.21
CA LYS A 57 -20.74 2.92 5.83
C LYS A 57 -20.29 4.21 5.13
N ILE A 58 -19.68 4.08 3.97
CA ILE A 58 -19.19 5.21 3.18
C ILE A 58 -20.12 5.38 1.98
N ASP A 59 -20.58 6.60 1.73
CA ASP A 59 -21.37 6.88 0.53
C ASP A 59 -20.47 7.29 -0.64
N TYR A 60 -20.40 6.41 -1.63
CA TYR A 60 -19.72 6.64 -2.90
C TYR A 60 -20.67 6.72 -4.10
N LYS A 61 -21.99 6.84 -3.91
CA LYS A 61 -22.98 6.78 -4.99
C LYS A 61 -22.69 7.75 -6.14
N GLU A 62 -22.45 9.02 -5.83
CA GLU A 62 -22.15 10.05 -6.84
C GLU A 62 -20.89 9.71 -7.65
N ARG A 63 -19.84 9.23 -6.97
CA ARG A 63 -18.58 8.81 -7.60
C ARG A 63 -18.77 7.57 -8.44
N GLU A 64 -19.56 6.61 -7.97
CA GLU A 64 -19.90 5.40 -8.72
C GLU A 64 -20.63 5.73 -10.02
N VAL A 65 -21.60 6.66 -9.97
CA VAL A 65 -22.30 7.18 -11.15
C VAL A 65 -21.31 7.86 -12.11
N ALA A 66 -20.43 8.71 -11.61
CA ALA A 66 -19.42 9.38 -12.43
C ALA A 66 -18.44 8.38 -13.10
N LEU A 67 -17.96 7.38 -12.37
CA LEU A 67 -17.09 6.32 -12.91
C LEU A 67 -17.81 5.46 -13.95
N LYS A 68 -19.09 5.11 -13.73
CA LYS A 68 -19.92 4.41 -14.72
C LYS A 68 -20.07 5.23 -16.01
N LYS A 69 -20.22 6.56 -15.90
CA LYS A 69 -20.22 7.45 -17.08
C LYS A 69 -18.90 7.37 -17.83
N VAL A 70 -17.74 7.43 -17.14
CA VAL A 70 -16.42 7.26 -17.78
C VAL A 70 -16.32 5.92 -18.52
N VAL A 71 -16.73 4.82 -17.87
CA VAL A 71 -16.70 3.47 -18.46
C VAL A 71 -17.55 3.37 -19.74
N LYS A 72 -18.69 4.07 -19.78
CA LYS A 72 -19.60 4.11 -20.95
C LYS A 72 -19.06 4.99 -22.08
N LEU A 73 -18.52 6.17 -21.76
CA LEU A 73 -18.16 7.20 -22.73
C LEU A 73 -16.74 7.05 -23.31
N CYS A 74 -15.81 6.43 -22.58
CA CYS A 74 -14.41 6.47 -22.95
C CYS A 74 -14.09 5.63 -24.21
N PRO A 75 -13.47 6.22 -25.26
CA PRO A 75 -13.10 5.50 -26.48
C PRO A 75 -12.11 4.37 -26.20
N ARG A 76 -12.38 3.15 -26.68
CA ARG A 76 -11.55 1.95 -26.40
C ARG A 76 -10.61 1.57 -27.54
N SER A 77 -10.77 2.18 -28.70
CA SER A 77 -9.88 2.01 -29.85
C SER A 77 -8.52 2.70 -29.65
N ASP A 78 -8.47 3.77 -28.86
CA ASP A 78 -7.24 4.47 -28.49
C ASP A 78 -6.64 3.88 -27.20
N PRO A 79 -5.32 3.59 -27.15
CA PRO A 79 -4.67 3.06 -25.95
C PRO A 79 -4.87 3.92 -24.69
N ARG A 80 -4.93 5.25 -24.83
CA ARG A 80 -5.13 6.19 -23.71
C ARG A 80 -6.55 6.07 -23.16
N GLY A 81 -7.54 6.00 -24.04
CA GLY A 81 -8.92 5.76 -23.63
C GLY A 81 -9.10 4.37 -23.02
N LYS A 82 -8.42 3.35 -23.54
CA LYS A 82 -8.36 2.01 -22.93
C LYS A 82 -7.75 2.04 -21.52
N PHE A 83 -6.71 2.86 -21.29
CA PHE A 83 -6.14 3.09 -19.97
C PHE A 83 -7.16 3.73 -19.02
N ILE A 84 -7.78 4.85 -19.41
CA ILE A 84 -8.81 5.55 -18.61
C ILE A 84 -9.96 4.60 -18.25
N TYR A 85 -10.47 3.85 -19.24
CA TYR A 85 -11.52 2.85 -19.05
C TYR A 85 -11.14 1.79 -18.00
N ARG A 86 -9.94 1.19 -18.11
CA ARG A 86 -9.46 0.19 -17.15
C ARG A 86 -9.29 0.80 -15.77
N THR A 87 -8.79 2.03 -15.68
CA THR A 87 -8.61 2.75 -14.42
C THR A 87 -9.96 3.00 -13.76
N ALA A 88 -10.96 3.51 -14.49
CA ALA A 88 -12.32 3.71 -13.99
C ALA A 88 -12.97 2.41 -13.49
N LYS A 89 -12.81 1.29 -14.23
CA LYS A 89 -13.28 -0.03 -13.78
C LYS A 89 -12.63 -0.45 -12.46
N SER A 90 -11.33 -0.22 -12.30
CA SER A 90 -10.67 -0.62 -11.04
C SER A 90 -11.14 0.19 -9.83
N TYR A 91 -11.48 1.48 -10.00
CA TYR A 91 -12.14 2.25 -8.94
C TYR A 91 -13.55 1.75 -8.62
N LEU A 92 -14.34 1.31 -9.61
CA LEU A 92 -15.66 0.70 -9.35
C LEU A 92 -15.54 -0.58 -8.53
N VAL A 93 -14.55 -1.44 -8.84
CA VAL A 93 -14.27 -2.64 -8.04
C VAL A 93 -13.82 -2.24 -6.64
N ALA A 94 -12.98 -1.21 -6.49
CA ALA A 94 -12.56 -0.72 -5.18
C ALA A 94 -13.73 -0.16 -4.34
N ILE A 95 -14.68 0.56 -4.94
CA ILE A 95 -15.89 1.01 -4.23
C ILE A 95 -16.71 -0.20 -3.75
N ARG A 96 -16.92 -1.21 -4.61
CA ARG A 96 -17.63 -2.44 -4.24
C ARG A 96 -16.91 -3.21 -3.12
N MET A 97 -15.57 -3.22 -3.17
CA MET A 97 -14.72 -3.82 -2.14
C MET A 97 -14.92 -3.09 -0.81
N LEU A 98 -14.84 -1.75 -0.78
CA LEU A 98 -15.07 -0.96 0.44
C LEU A 98 -16.51 -1.10 0.98
N ASN A 99 -17.52 -1.23 0.11
CA ASN A 99 -18.90 -1.53 0.53
C ASN A 99 -19.09 -2.96 1.08
N SER A 100 -18.07 -3.81 0.96
CA SER A 100 -18.04 -5.20 1.42
C SER A 100 -17.17 -5.41 2.66
N LEU A 101 -16.68 -4.35 3.33
CA LEU A 101 -15.87 -4.48 4.56
C LEU A 101 -16.55 -5.40 5.59
N GLY A 102 -15.77 -6.31 6.17
CA GLY A 102 -16.28 -7.33 7.10
C GLY A 102 -17.13 -8.43 6.44
N LYS A 103 -17.05 -8.63 5.12
CA LYS A 103 -17.74 -9.72 4.41
C LYS A 103 -16.76 -10.51 3.57
N SER A 104 -17.04 -11.80 3.34
CA SER A 104 -16.24 -12.68 2.47
C SER A 104 -16.10 -12.14 1.04
N THR A 105 -17.07 -11.37 0.55
CA THR A 105 -17.00 -10.71 -0.77
C THR A 105 -15.86 -9.70 -0.88
N PHE A 106 -15.38 -9.13 0.23
CA PHE A 106 -14.22 -8.25 0.24
C PHE A 106 -12.98 -8.96 -0.27
N CYS A 107 -12.68 -10.15 0.27
CA CYS A 107 -11.47 -10.91 -0.09
C CYS A 107 -11.43 -11.17 -1.59
N ARG A 108 -12.55 -11.64 -2.17
CA ARG A 108 -12.66 -11.87 -3.62
C ARG A 108 -12.39 -10.62 -4.46
N LEU A 109 -12.92 -9.47 -4.05
CA LEU A 109 -12.73 -8.19 -4.76
C LEU A 109 -11.31 -7.63 -4.56
N SER A 110 -10.70 -7.88 -3.40
CA SER A 110 -9.29 -7.57 -3.14
C SER A 110 -8.39 -8.39 -4.06
N THR A 111 -8.62 -9.71 -4.16
CA THR A 111 -7.88 -10.59 -5.07
C THR A 111 -8.04 -10.16 -6.53
N GLU A 112 -9.24 -9.74 -6.95
CA GLU A 112 -9.47 -9.20 -8.30
C GLU A 112 -8.62 -7.94 -8.59
N LEU A 113 -8.37 -7.10 -7.58
CA LEU A 113 -7.63 -5.85 -7.75
C LEU A 113 -6.11 -6.01 -7.62
N TYR A 114 -5.67 -6.79 -6.64
CA TYR A 114 -4.28 -6.84 -6.20
C TYR A 114 -3.60 -8.19 -6.47
N GLY A 115 -4.37 -9.19 -6.89
CA GLY A 115 -3.89 -10.55 -7.12
C GLY A 115 -3.91 -11.42 -5.85
N CYS A 116 -3.39 -12.62 -6.02
CA CYS A 116 -3.27 -13.68 -5.02
C CYS A 116 -1.79 -14.09 -4.85
N PRO A 117 -1.35 -14.49 -3.65
CA PRO A 117 -0.02 -15.10 -3.48
C PRO A 117 0.23 -16.31 -4.39
N THR A 118 -0.82 -17.04 -4.79
CA THR A 118 -0.72 -18.18 -5.71
C THR A 118 -0.62 -17.79 -7.19
N ASP A 119 -0.75 -16.51 -7.53
CA ASP A 119 -0.59 -16.05 -8.91
C ASP A 119 0.86 -16.24 -9.37
N ARG A 120 1.03 -16.52 -10.66
CA ARG A 120 2.35 -16.67 -11.28
C ARG A 120 3.02 -15.31 -11.43
N ILE A 121 4.31 -15.27 -11.09
CA ILE A 121 5.16 -14.12 -11.39
C ILE A 121 5.33 -14.06 -12.91
N LEU A 122 5.09 -12.88 -13.49
CA LEU A 122 5.17 -12.68 -14.93
C LEU A 122 6.58 -13.05 -15.45
N GLY A 123 6.66 -13.91 -16.46
CA GLY A 123 7.93 -14.42 -16.99
C GLY A 123 8.59 -15.53 -16.17
N SER A 124 7.97 -16.02 -15.10
CA SER A 124 8.50 -17.10 -14.26
C SER A 124 7.53 -18.28 -14.15
N ARG A 125 8.08 -19.47 -13.85
CA ARG A 125 7.28 -20.65 -13.47
C ARG A 125 6.86 -20.63 -11.99
N SER A 126 7.46 -19.75 -11.18
CA SER A 126 7.17 -19.63 -9.75
C SER A 126 5.96 -18.73 -9.49
N THR A 127 5.19 -19.06 -8.44
CA THR A 127 4.20 -18.15 -7.86
C THR A 127 4.85 -17.19 -6.88
N HIS A 128 4.17 -16.10 -6.51
CA HIS A 128 4.64 -15.20 -5.46
C HIS A 128 4.88 -15.95 -4.14
N LEU A 129 3.99 -16.87 -3.78
CA LEU A 129 4.08 -17.71 -2.59
C LEU A 129 5.30 -18.62 -2.61
N THR A 130 5.54 -19.32 -3.73
CA THR A 130 6.70 -20.21 -3.86
C THR A 130 8.00 -19.43 -3.79
N ALA A 131 8.06 -18.27 -4.44
CA ALA A 131 9.23 -17.39 -4.37
C ALA A 131 9.47 -16.89 -2.93
N ALA A 132 8.42 -16.45 -2.23
CA ALA A 132 8.52 -16.00 -0.84
C ALA A 132 8.98 -17.11 0.10
N LYS A 133 8.40 -18.32 0.02
CA LYS A 133 8.81 -19.47 0.83
C LYS A 133 10.27 -19.84 0.60
N ARG A 134 10.69 -19.93 -0.67
CA ARG A 134 12.09 -20.21 -1.02
C ARG A 134 13.03 -19.14 -0.48
N PHE A 135 12.66 -17.87 -0.61
CA PHE A 135 13.46 -16.76 -0.11
C PHE A 135 13.65 -16.82 1.41
N ILE A 136 12.59 -17.10 2.18
CA ILE A 136 12.71 -17.25 3.64
C ILE A 136 13.64 -18.40 4.01
N VAL A 137 13.47 -19.57 3.38
CA VAL A 137 14.34 -20.75 3.62
C VAL A 137 15.80 -20.46 3.25
N SER A 138 16.05 -19.85 2.10
CA SER A 138 17.42 -19.57 1.65
C SER A 138 18.12 -18.50 2.48
N THR A 139 17.36 -17.63 3.15
CA THR A 139 17.92 -16.51 3.93
C THR A 139 17.93 -16.77 5.44
N ASP A 140 17.38 -17.89 5.89
CA ASP A 140 17.29 -18.24 7.30
C ASP A 140 18.64 -18.32 8.03
N PRO A 141 19.73 -18.87 7.41
CA PRO A 141 21.06 -18.86 8.04
C PRO A 141 21.59 -17.45 8.35
N TYR A 142 21.14 -16.44 7.59
CA TYR A 142 21.59 -15.05 7.71
C TYR A 142 20.67 -14.20 8.59
N ASP A 143 19.52 -14.74 9.01
CA ASP A 143 18.51 -13.97 9.74
C ASP A 143 19.06 -13.40 11.04
N LYS A 144 19.81 -14.22 11.80
CA LYS A 144 20.41 -13.81 13.09
C LYS A 144 21.56 -12.81 12.91
N THR A 145 22.40 -13.01 11.90
CA THR A 145 23.57 -12.16 11.65
C THR A 145 23.22 -10.81 11.05
N CYS A 146 22.11 -10.72 10.32
CA CYS A 146 21.68 -9.48 9.71
C CYS A 146 20.74 -8.65 10.61
N ARG A 147 20.39 -9.11 11.83
CA ARG A 147 19.57 -8.32 12.78
C ARG A 147 20.36 -7.11 13.23
N VAL A 148 20.14 -5.99 12.55
CA VAL A 148 20.49 -4.68 13.07
C VAL A 148 19.55 -4.42 14.24
N ASP A 149 20.10 -4.15 15.41
CA ASP A 149 19.28 -3.77 16.56
C ASP A 149 18.67 -2.40 16.25
N GLU A 150 17.34 -2.37 16.00
CA GLU A 150 16.60 -1.13 15.70
C GLU A 150 16.71 -0.08 16.85
N ASN A 151 17.36 -0.45 17.96
CA ASN A 151 17.50 0.34 19.19
C ASN A 151 18.82 1.12 19.34
N GLU A 152 19.83 0.98 18.47
CA GLU A 152 21.12 1.66 18.75
C GLU A 152 21.08 3.18 18.49
N ILE A 153 20.29 3.66 17.51
CA ILE A 153 20.22 5.10 17.19
C ILE A 153 18.78 5.50 16.82
N CYS A 154 18.17 6.36 17.64
CA CYS A 154 16.89 7.00 17.33
C CYS A 154 17.11 8.34 16.60
N ILE A 155 16.91 8.35 15.28
CA ILE A 155 16.88 9.60 14.51
C ILE A 155 15.53 10.28 14.71
N LEU A 156 15.57 11.57 15.03
CA LEU A 156 14.38 12.37 15.25
C LEU A 156 13.65 12.65 13.92
N PRO A 157 12.30 12.66 13.93
CA PRO A 157 11.50 12.99 12.74
C PRO A 157 11.89 14.31 12.08
N GLN A 158 12.30 15.31 12.85
CA GLN A 158 12.76 16.62 12.38
C GLN A 158 14.00 16.50 11.49
N THR A 159 14.96 15.66 11.90
CA THR A 159 16.17 15.39 11.12
C THR A 159 15.81 14.71 9.80
N VAL A 160 14.95 13.68 9.85
CA VAL A 160 14.45 13.00 8.65
C VAL A 160 13.74 13.98 7.72
N GLN A 161 12.88 14.85 8.26
CA GLN A 161 12.16 15.85 7.47
C GLN A 161 13.12 16.82 6.77
N ALA A 162 14.13 17.33 7.47
CA ALA A 162 15.11 18.26 6.90
C ALA A 162 15.96 17.62 5.80
N GLU A 163 16.42 16.39 6.02
CA GLU A 163 17.23 15.66 5.04
C GLU A 163 16.41 15.30 3.80
N MET A 164 15.21 14.74 3.99
CA MET A 164 14.30 14.45 2.88
C MET A 164 13.91 15.72 2.11
N GLN A 165 13.67 16.84 2.81
CA GLN A 165 13.35 18.12 2.14
C GLN A 165 14.51 18.58 1.26
N THR A 166 15.75 18.50 1.77
CA THR A 166 16.95 18.88 1.02
C THR A 166 17.08 18.04 -0.27
N ARG A 167 16.90 16.72 -0.17
CA ARG A 167 16.97 15.80 -1.31
C ARG A 167 15.82 16.02 -2.30
N CYS A 168 14.62 16.29 -1.81
CA CYS A 168 13.49 16.67 -2.66
C CYS A 168 13.75 17.96 -3.42
N ASP A 169 14.27 19.00 -2.76
CA ASP A 169 14.54 20.30 -3.40
C ASP A 169 15.63 20.19 -4.47
N GLN A 170 16.63 19.32 -4.28
CA GLN A 170 17.69 19.06 -5.27
C GLN A 170 17.15 18.42 -6.56
N VAL A 171 16.17 17.51 -6.46
CA VAL A 171 15.66 16.75 -7.61
C VAL A 171 14.45 17.42 -8.25
N PHE A 172 13.51 17.90 -7.45
CA PHE A 172 12.24 18.46 -7.94
C PHE A 172 12.29 19.98 -8.10
N GLY A 173 13.29 20.65 -7.52
CA GLY A 173 13.32 22.09 -7.35
C GLY A 173 12.63 22.53 -6.05
N ARG A 174 13.10 23.66 -5.50
CA ARG A 174 12.61 24.20 -4.23
C ARG A 174 11.10 24.41 -4.23
N GLY A 175 10.43 23.89 -3.20
CA GLY A 175 8.99 24.10 -2.99
C GLY A 175 8.06 23.30 -3.92
N VAL A 176 8.61 22.39 -4.75
CA VAL A 176 7.80 21.51 -5.60
C VAL A 176 7.18 20.38 -4.79
N VAL A 177 7.99 19.72 -3.94
CA VAL A 177 7.56 18.67 -3.02
C VAL A 177 7.85 19.12 -1.59
N GLU A 178 6.82 19.17 -0.76
CA GLU A 178 6.88 19.62 0.63
C GLU A 178 6.90 18.43 1.60
N VAL A 179 7.92 18.32 2.44
CA VAL A 179 8.03 17.27 3.47
C VAL A 179 7.52 17.82 4.80
N LYS A 180 6.47 17.18 5.37
CA LYS A 180 5.83 17.58 6.64
C LYS A 180 5.81 16.48 7.68
N LEU A 181 5.82 16.88 8.93
CA LEU A 181 5.52 15.99 10.05
C LEU A 181 4.01 15.81 10.25
N ASP A 182 3.58 14.58 10.50
CA ASP A 182 2.18 14.22 10.78
C ASP A 182 2.11 13.21 11.96
N PRO A 183 1.65 13.63 13.15
CA PRO A 183 1.57 12.73 14.31
C PRO A 183 0.48 11.65 14.17
N LYS A 184 -0.50 11.85 13.28
CA LYS A 184 -1.65 10.97 13.09
C LYS A 184 -1.39 9.88 12.05
N LEU A 185 -0.20 9.85 11.45
CA LEU A 185 0.15 8.86 10.44
C LEU A 185 0.31 7.47 11.06
N ALA A 186 -0.24 6.45 10.42
CA ALA A 186 -0.11 5.06 10.88
C ALA A 186 1.22 4.42 10.43
N SER A 187 1.65 4.72 9.21
CA SER A 187 2.93 4.31 8.62
C SER A 187 4.05 5.29 8.97
N LYS A 188 5.32 4.92 8.71
CA LYS A 188 6.47 5.82 8.87
C LYS A 188 6.38 7.05 7.95
N ALA A 189 5.89 6.86 6.73
CA ALA A 189 5.66 7.94 5.77
C ALA A 189 4.43 7.69 4.88
N ALA A 190 4.00 8.72 4.17
CA ALA A 190 3.03 8.65 3.08
C ALA A 190 3.24 9.78 2.07
N ALA A 191 3.50 9.43 0.82
CA ALA A 191 3.61 10.37 -0.29
C ALA A 191 2.28 10.71 -0.96
N GLY A 192 2.25 11.91 -1.51
CA GLY A 192 1.40 12.32 -2.61
C GLY A 192 2.18 13.29 -3.51
N ALA A 193 1.65 13.62 -4.68
CA ALA A 193 2.40 14.32 -5.74
C ALA A 193 3.26 15.53 -5.30
N ARG A 194 2.79 16.35 -4.37
CA ARG A 194 3.51 17.57 -3.91
C ARG A 194 3.77 17.58 -2.42
N ARG A 195 3.48 16.49 -1.71
CA ARG A 195 3.61 16.45 -0.26
C ARG A 195 3.95 15.05 0.22
N ILE A 196 5.02 14.95 0.99
CA ILE A 196 5.40 13.74 1.73
C ILE A 196 5.15 14.02 3.21
N ARG A 197 4.44 13.10 3.89
CA ARG A 197 4.20 13.20 5.33
C ARG A 197 5.03 12.15 6.04
N ILE A 198 5.76 12.56 7.06
CA ILE A 198 6.61 11.74 7.93
C ILE A 198 5.98 11.66 9.30
N ARG A 199 5.91 10.45 9.88
CA ARG A 199 5.31 10.25 11.19
C ARG A 199 6.17 10.84 12.28
N SER A 200 5.65 11.76 13.08
CA SER A 200 6.41 12.38 14.18
C SER A 200 6.41 11.60 15.49
N SER A 201 5.61 10.54 15.60
CA SER A 201 5.47 9.71 16.81
C SER A 201 6.23 8.39 16.72
N THR A 202 7.42 8.40 16.11
CA THR A 202 8.31 7.23 15.95
C THR A 202 9.77 7.67 15.83
N CYS A 203 10.69 6.79 16.21
CA CYS A 203 12.09 6.87 15.83
C CYS A 203 12.30 6.34 14.40
N PHE A 204 13.39 6.78 13.78
CA PHE A 204 13.87 6.33 12.48
C PHE A 204 15.33 5.87 12.59
N SER A 205 15.76 4.99 11.70
CA SER A 205 17.17 4.65 11.49
C SER A 205 17.76 5.41 10.28
N HIS A 206 19.06 5.31 10.05
CA HIS A 206 19.69 5.91 8.84
C HIS A 206 19.16 5.25 7.56
N GLU A 207 18.97 3.93 7.59
CA GLU A 207 18.43 3.16 6.48
C GLU A 207 17.01 3.60 6.14
N ASP A 208 16.20 3.96 7.15
CA ASP A 208 14.86 4.50 6.90
C ASP A 208 14.89 5.73 6.01
N ILE A 209 15.87 6.63 6.18
CA ILE A 209 15.92 7.88 5.42
C ILE A 209 16.14 7.58 3.93
N SER A 210 17.18 6.81 3.61
CA SER A 210 17.48 6.40 2.23
C SER A 210 16.31 5.64 1.62
N GLN A 211 15.73 4.69 2.36
CA GLN A 211 14.60 3.90 1.90
C GLN A 211 13.35 4.76 1.65
N LEU A 212 13.05 5.73 2.53
CA LEU A 212 11.90 6.63 2.39
C LEU A 212 12.08 7.62 1.24
N ILE A 213 13.30 8.11 0.99
CA ILE A 213 13.58 9.00 -0.15
C ILE A 213 13.29 8.27 -1.46
N GLU A 214 13.87 7.09 -1.64
CA GLU A 214 13.71 6.32 -2.87
C GLU A 214 12.24 5.92 -3.08
N HIS A 215 11.60 5.39 -2.03
CA HIS A 215 10.22 4.90 -2.11
C HIS A 215 9.19 6.05 -2.27
N GLU A 216 9.19 7.01 -1.36
CA GLU A 216 8.13 8.02 -1.25
C GLU A 216 8.37 9.21 -2.18
N ALA A 217 9.61 9.66 -2.31
CA ALA A 217 9.95 10.80 -3.15
C ALA A 217 10.15 10.36 -4.60
N PHE A 218 11.13 9.49 -4.86
CA PHE A 218 11.60 9.21 -6.21
C PHE A 218 10.78 8.17 -6.97
N VAL A 219 9.85 7.48 -6.32
CA VAL A 219 8.81 6.70 -7.01
C VAL A 219 7.45 7.36 -6.87
N HIS A 220 6.82 7.38 -5.69
CA HIS A 220 5.42 7.82 -5.58
C HIS A 220 5.23 9.30 -5.96
N SER A 221 6.04 10.21 -5.43
CA SER A 221 5.90 11.64 -5.73
C SER A 221 6.33 11.96 -7.16
N LEU A 222 7.48 11.44 -7.61
CA LEU A 222 7.99 11.64 -8.98
C LEU A 222 7.01 11.16 -10.05
N THR A 223 6.53 9.92 -9.96
CA THR A 223 5.59 9.37 -10.95
C THR A 223 4.26 10.11 -10.95
N SER A 224 3.78 10.54 -9.76
CA SER A 224 2.58 11.36 -9.65
C SER A 224 2.76 12.74 -10.29
N LEU A 225 3.90 13.39 -10.10
CA LEU A 225 4.24 14.67 -10.75
C LEU A 225 4.32 14.50 -12.26
N ASN A 226 5.09 13.52 -12.72
CA ASN A 226 5.23 13.21 -14.14
C ASN A 226 3.86 12.98 -14.80
N GLY A 227 2.97 12.24 -14.14
CA GLY A 227 1.60 12.02 -14.59
C GLY A 227 0.76 13.31 -14.68
N ARG A 228 1.01 14.32 -13.85
CA ARG A 228 0.30 15.61 -13.89
C ARG A 228 0.74 16.49 -15.05
N GLU A 229 2.00 16.37 -15.46
CA GLU A 229 2.57 17.09 -16.59
C GLU A 229 2.10 16.54 -17.96
N GLN A 230 1.40 15.41 -17.98
CA GLN A 230 0.85 14.84 -19.21
C GLN A 230 -0.34 15.68 -19.73
N GLY A 231 -0.11 16.47 -20.79
CA GLY A 231 -1.02 17.47 -21.38
C GLY A 231 -2.37 16.97 -21.94
N GLY A 232 -2.76 15.73 -21.67
CA GLY A 232 -4.06 15.16 -22.07
C GLY A 232 -4.37 13.80 -21.44
N LEU A 233 -3.61 13.38 -20.42
CA LEU A 233 -3.79 12.10 -19.74
C LEU A 233 -3.32 12.19 -18.28
N LYS A 234 -3.87 13.15 -17.54
CA LYS A 234 -3.49 13.41 -16.15
C LYS A 234 -3.91 12.29 -15.21
N ALA A 235 -4.80 11.38 -15.62
CA ALA A 235 -5.12 10.16 -14.89
C ALA A 235 -3.89 9.25 -14.64
N LEU A 236 -2.78 9.44 -15.35
CA LEU A 236 -1.50 8.78 -15.04
C LEU A 236 -0.94 9.19 -13.69
N SER A 237 -1.31 10.36 -13.15
CA SER A 237 -0.92 10.80 -11.81
C SER A 237 -1.67 10.10 -10.67
N LEU A 238 -2.67 9.27 -10.99
CA LEU A 238 -3.45 8.58 -9.98
C LEU A 238 -2.73 7.33 -9.49
N SER A 239 -2.62 7.19 -8.17
CA SER A 239 -2.33 5.92 -7.50
C SER A 239 -3.57 5.01 -7.54
N ALA A 240 -3.98 4.62 -8.76
CA ALA A 240 -5.18 3.83 -8.99
C ALA A 240 -5.04 2.40 -8.46
N PRO A 241 -6.16 1.73 -8.10
CA PRO A 241 -6.11 0.35 -7.59
C PRO A 241 -5.34 -0.59 -8.52
N ARG A 242 -5.59 -0.51 -9.84
CA ARG A 242 -4.92 -1.35 -10.84
C ARG A 242 -3.44 -1.07 -11.08
N THR A 243 -2.93 0.10 -10.70
CA THR A 243 -1.52 0.46 -10.89
C THR A 243 -0.71 0.29 -9.62
N THR A 244 -1.38 -0.04 -8.51
CA THR A 244 -0.75 -0.20 -7.20
C THR A 244 0.37 -1.23 -7.22
N GLY A 245 0.13 -2.44 -7.74
CA GLY A 245 1.18 -3.48 -7.79
C GLY A 245 2.43 -3.05 -8.55
N THR A 246 2.27 -2.32 -9.66
CA THR A 246 3.41 -1.76 -10.42
C THR A 246 4.13 -0.66 -9.64
N GLN A 247 3.39 0.23 -8.96
CA GLN A 247 3.99 1.32 -8.18
C GLN A 247 4.78 0.80 -6.98
N GLU A 248 4.20 -0.12 -6.21
CA GLU A 248 4.89 -0.73 -5.07
C GLU A 248 6.07 -1.59 -5.55
N GLY A 249 5.93 -2.30 -6.67
CA GLY A 249 7.02 -3.07 -7.28
C GLY A 249 8.18 -2.19 -7.76
N LEU A 250 7.90 -1.05 -8.39
CA LEU A 250 8.92 -0.07 -8.77
C LEU A 250 9.61 0.53 -7.55
N ALA A 251 8.87 0.80 -6.48
CA ALA A 251 9.43 1.33 -5.24
C ALA A 251 10.35 0.30 -4.55
N LEU A 252 9.94 -0.97 -4.48
CA LEU A 252 10.80 -2.05 -3.97
C LEU A 252 12.03 -2.27 -4.85
N PHE A 253 11.87 -2.18 -6.17
CA PHE A 253 13.00 -2.27 -7.10
C PHE A 253 13.98 -1.12 -6.90
N ALA A 254 13.49 0.12 -6.80
CA ALA A 254 14.32 1.30 -6.53
C ALA A 254 15.13 1.12 -5.25
N GLU A 255 14.48 0.76 -4.15
CA GLU A 255 15.15 0.51 -2.88
C GLU A 255 16.25 -0.56 -2.98
N LEU A 256 16.02 -1.64 -3.75
CA LEU A 256 16.99 -2.71 -3.93
C LEU A 256 18.22 -2.23 -4.72
N ILE A 257 18.03 -1.55 -5.86
CA ILE A 257 19.15 -1.13 -6.72
C ILE A 257 19.97 0.02 -6.11
N THR A 258 19.37 0.81 -5.23
CA THR A 258 20.07 1.87 -4.49
C THR A 258 20.67 1.40 -3.19
N HIS A 259 20.60 0.09 -2.88
CA HIS A 259 21.09 -0.49 -1.64
C HIS A 259 20.48 0.15 -0.38
N SER A 260 19.23 0.63 -0.47
CA SER A 260 18.48 1.19 0.65
C SER A 260 17.47 0.18 1.23
N MET A 261 17.57 -1.08 0.80
CA MET A 261 16.81 -2.21 1.32
C MET A 261 17.74 -3.20 2.04
N ASP A 262 17.38 -3.57 3.26
CA ASP A 262 18.07 -4.61 4.02
C ASP A 262 17.38 -5.98 3.90
N LEU A 263 18.08 -7.02 4.38
CA LEU A 263 17.55 -8.39 4.38
C LEU A 263 16.27 -8.51 5.23
N HIS A 264 16.18 -7.77 6.33
CA HIS A 264 14.98 -7.75 7.19
C HIS A 264 13.76 -7.26 6.47
N ARG A 265 13.88 -6.18 5.70
CA ARG A 265 12.79 -5.65 4.88
C ARG A 265 12.35 -6.64 3.82
N LEU A 266 13.28 -7.27 3.11
CA LEU A 266 12.95 -8.33 2.15
C LEU A 266 12.22 -9.50 2.82
N ARG A 267 12.72 -9.98 3.96
CA ARG A 267 12.09 -11.06 4.73
C ARG A 267 10.70 -10.65 5.21
N ARG A 268 10.49 -9.43 5.71
CA ARG A 268 9.17 -8.90 6.10
C ARG A 268 8.19 -8.90 4.92
N ILE A 269 8.62 -8.55 3.72
CA ILE A 269 7.77 -8.58 2.51
C ILE A 269 7.41 -10.02 2.15
N ALA A 270 8.38 -10.93 2.13
CA ALA A 270 8.14 -12.35 1.84
C ALA A 270 7.21 -13.00 2.89
N LEU A 271 7.43 -12.73 4.18
CA LEU A 271 6.55 -13.20 5.25
C LEU A 271 5.12 -12.69 5.10
N ARG A 272 4.92 -11.45 4.61
CA ARG A 272 3.57 -10.93 4.34
C ARG A 272 2.87 -11.69 3.22
N VAL A 273 3.58 -12.08 2.15
CA VAL A 273 3.01 -12.92 1.09
C VAL A 273 2.52 -14.25 1.66
N ILE A 274 3.31 -14.87 2.55
CA ILE A 274 2.94 -16.11 3.24
C ILE A 274 1.73 -15.87 4.17
N GLY A 275 1.74 -14.80 4.96
CA GLY A 275 0.65 -14.46 5.88
C GLY A 275 -0.67 -14.17 5.16
N VAL A 276 -0.65 -13.51 4.00
CA VAL A 276 -1.86 -13.32 3.16
C VAL A 276 -2.41 -14.68 2.73
N GLN A 277 -1.54 -15.60 2.30
CA GLN A 277 -1.97 -16.95 1.92
C GLN A 277 -2.60 -17.70 3.11
N MET A 278 -1.98 -17.63 4.29
CA MET A 278 -2.53 -18.26 5.49
C MET A 278 -3.93 -17.75 5.80
N GLY A 279 -4.16 -16.43 5.71
CA GLY A 279 -5.49 -15.86 5.91
C GLY A 279 -6.50 -16.31 4.85
N ILE A 280 -6.09 -16.45 3.59
CA ILE A 280 -6.94 -17.00 2.51
C ILE A 280 -7.32 -18.46 2.81
N GLU A 281 -6.42 -19.22 3.41
CA GLU A 281 -6.63 -20.61 3.83
C GLU A 281 -7.42 -20.75 5.15
N GLY A 282 -7.84 -19.63 5.75
CA GLY A 282 -8.72 -19.60 6.92
C GLY A 282 -8.03 -19.34 8.26
N ALA A 283 -6.73 -19.04 8.26
CA ALA A 283 -6.04 -18.61 9.49
C ALA A 283 -6.63 -17.30 10.00
N ASP A 284 -6.86 -17.21 11.31
CA ASP A 284 -7.39 -15.99 11.91
C ASP A 284 -6.29 -14.97 12.24
N PHE A 285 -6.68 -13.86 12.87
CA PHE A 285 -5.76 -12.82 13.31
C PHE A 285 -4.70 -13.34 14.30
N ILE A 286 -5.08 -14.22 15.23
CA ILE A 286 -4.17 -14.75 16.27
C ILE A 286 -3.17 -15.72 15.64
N ASP A 287 -3.62 -16.59 14.74
CA ASP A 287 -2.75 -17.52 14.01
C ASP A 287 -1.68 -16.76 13.22
N SER A 288 -2.10 -15.74 12.48
CA SER A 288 -1.19 -14.90 11.69
C SER A 288 -0.24 -14.08 12.58
N PHE A 289 -0.72 -13.59 13.72
CA PHE A 289 0.11 -12.90 14.70
C PHE A 289 1.19 -13.83 15.28
N LYS A 290 0.82 -15.05 15.67
CA LYS A 290 1.76 -16.09 16.14
C LYS A 290 2.77 -16.45 15.06
N PHE A 291 2.35 -16.53 13.80
CA PHE A 291 3.25 -16.77 12.68
C PHE A 291 4.33 -15.69 12.55
N PHE A 292 3.97 -14.40 12.61
CA PHE A 292 4.97 -13.33 12.54
C PHE A 292 5.90 -13.29 13.76
N LEU A 293 5.38 -13.61 14.96
CA LEU A 293 6.20 -13.77 16.16
C LEU A 293 7.21 -14.90 16.02
N ALA A 294 6.76 -16.08 15.56
CA ALA A 294 7.61 -17.24 15.33
C ALA A 294 8.68 -16.96 14.25
N ALA A 295 8.36 -16.11 13.27
CA ALA A 295 9.29 -15.63 12.27
C ALA A 295 10.26 -14.54 12.77
N GLY A 296 10.22 -14.20 14.06
CA GLY A 296 11.21 -13.34 14.72
C GLY A 296 10.87 -11.86 14.79
N GLN A 297 9.67 -11.44 14.37
CA GLN A 297 9.21 -10.06 14.59
C GLN A 297 8.86 -9.84 16.08
N ASN A 298 9.09 -8.65 16.60
CA ASN A 298 8.59 -8.27 17.92
C ASN A 298 7.05 -8.19 17.93
N GLU A 299 6.44 -8.09 19.12
CA GLU A 299 4.98 -8.04 19.27
C GLU A 299 4.33 -6.89 18.49
N LEU A 300 4.95 -5.71 18.48
CA LEU A 300 4.41 -4.55 17.79
C LEU A 300 4.44 -4.73 16.27
N GLY A 301 5.56 -5.20 15.72
CA GLY A 301 5.74 -5.50 14.30
C GLY A 301 4.82 -6.62 13.84
N SER A 302 4.69 -7.69 14.63
CA SER A 302 3.78 -8.81 14.37
C SER A 302 2.32 -8.33 14.30
N TYR A 303 1.90 -7.48 15.23
CA TYR A 303 0.56 -6.88 15.20
C TYR A 303 0.37 -6.03 13.95
N GLN A 304 1.34 -5.18 13.59
CA GLN A 304 1.23 -4.30 12.42
C GLN A 304 1.18 -5.09 11.10
N SER A 305 1.99 -6.14 10.97
CA SER A 305 1.98 -7.04 9.81
C SER A 305 0.63 -7.77 9.71
N THR A 306 0.10 -8.25 10.82
CA THR A 306 -1.21 -8.92 10.88
C THR A 306 -2.35 -7.95 10.56
N ALA A 307 -2.40 -6.78 11.21
CA ALA A 307 -3.43 -5.76 10.98
C ALA A 307 -3.44 -5.23 9.54
N ARG A 308 -2.31 -5.30 8.82
CA ARG A 308 -2.25 -4.95 7.40
C ARG A 308 -2.98 -5.98 6.53
N ILE A 309 -2.83 -7.28 6.84
CA ILE A 309 -3.49 -8.39 6.15
C ILE A 309 -4.98 -8.40 6.48
N PHE A 310 -5.33 -8.22 7.75
CA PHE A 310 -6.69 -8.30 8.26
C PHE A 310 -7.37 -6.93 8.34
N GLY A 311 -6.87 -5.89 7.65
CA GLY A 311 -7.38 -4.52 7.77
C GLY A 311 -8.88 -4.35 7.46
N ALA A 312 -9.49 -5.35 6.81
CA ALA A 312 -10.91 -5.45 6.47
C ALA A 312 -11.69 -6.52 7.27
N CYS A 313 -11.09 -7.10 8.33
CA CYS A 313 -11.62 -8.27 9.02
C CYS A 313 -12.97 -8.01 9.70
N ASP A 314 -13.79 -9.06 9.74
CA ASP A 314 -15.03 -9.10 10.51
C ASP A 314 -14.77 -9.57 11.95
N PHE A 315 -15.85 -9.87 12.68
CA PHE A 315 -15.78 -10.36 14.06
C PHE A 315 -15.10 -11.73 14.21
N ILE A 316 -15.00 -12.50 13.13
CA ILE A 316 -14.39 -13.84 13.12
C ILE A 316 -12.91 -13.74 12.72
N GLY A 317 -12.49 -12.62 12.13
CA GLY A 317 -11.08 -12.35 11.86
C GLY A 317 -10.55 -13.04 10.60
N ILE A 318 -11.41 -13.36 9.62
CA ILE A 318 -11.04 -14.20 8.45
C ILE A 318 -11.00 -13.39 7.13
N VAL A 319 -11.49 -12.15 7.11
CA VAL A 319 -11.49 -11.34 5.86
C VAL A 319 -10.11 -10.72 5.60
N VAL A 320 -9.49 -11.13 4.49
CA VAL A 320 -8.14 -10.74 4.08
C VAL A 320 -8.14 -9.62 3.04
N TYR A 321 -7.18 -8.71 3.19
CA TYR A 321 -6.75 -7.72 2.22
C TYR A 321 -5.43 -8.16 1.57
N THR A 322 -5.44 -8.30 0.24
CA THR A 322 -4.36 -8.93 -0.54
C THR A 322 -3.36 -7.93 -1.15
N LYS A 323 -3.45 -6.64 -0.81
CA LYS A 323 -2.49 -5.61 -1.25
C LYS A 323 -1.19 -5.66 -0.44
#